data_AF-A0A7Z7YS52-F1
#
_entry.id   AF-A0A7Z7YS52-F1
#
_cell.length_a   1.000
_cell.length_b   1.000
_cell.length_c   1.000
_cell.angle_alpha   90.00
_cell.angle_beta   90.00
_cell.angle_gamma   90.00
#
_symmetry.space_group_name_H-M   'P 1'
#
loop_
_entity.id
_entity.type
_entity.pdbx_description
1 polymer ?
#
loop_
_entity_poly.entity_id
_entity_poly.type
_entity_poly.pdbx_seq_one_letter_code
_entity_poly.pdbx_strand_id
1 'polypeptide(L)' 'TKQANIVGTQSDDAIAITDMLLSGKRRMPVSNFLRGVQTSLVGKKVI' A
#
# COMPACT_ATOMS: atom_id res chain seq x y z
N THR A 1 3.41 -7.34 11.80
CA THR A 1 3.59 -7.17 10.34
C THR A 1 2.62 -6.11 9.83
N LYS A 2 2.99 -5.26 8.87
CA LYS A 2 2.06 -4.25 8.30
C LYS A 2 0.97 -4.98 7.49
N GLN A 3 -0.30 -4.67 7.76
CA GLN A 3 -1.45 -5.37 7.17
C GLN A 3 -2.20 -4.55 6.11
N ALA A 4 -1.97 -3.24 6.07
CA ALA A 4 -2.62 -2.33 5.14
C ALA A 4 -1.64 -1.23 4.69
N ASN A 5 -1.94 -0.64 3.54
CA ASN A 5 -1.31 0.60 3.08
C ASN A 5 -2.26 1.76 3.39
N ILE A 6 -1.79 2.76 4.12
CA ILE A 6 -2.58 3.92 4.53
C ILE A 6 -2.27 5.07 3.58
N VAL A 7 -3.28 5.54 2.85
CA VAL A 7 -3.14 6.59 1.84
C VAL A 7 -3.94 7.79 2.29
N GLY A 8 -3.26 8.95 2.40
CA GLY A 8 -3.92 10.23 2.65
C GLY A 8 -4.79 10.64 1.46
N THR A 9 -5.95 11.23 1.74
CA THR A 9 -6.85 11.74 0.71
C THR A 9 -6.78 13.27 0.65
N GLN A 10 -7.66 13.91 -0.13
CA GLN A 10 -7.81 15.37 -0.12
C GLN A 10 -8.61 15.89 1.09
N SER A 11 -9.18 15.01 1.92
CA SER A 11 -9.74 15.37 3.23
C SER A 11 -8.74 15.05 4.36
N ASP A 12 -9.11 15.39 5.59
CA ASP A 12 -8.38 14.98 6.79
C ASP A 12 -8.49 13.46 7.08
N ASP A 13 -9.22 12.72 6.25
CA ASP A 13 -9.36 11.26 6.34
C ASP A 13 -8.33 10.52 5.49
N ALA A 14 -8.06 9.29 5.90
CA ALA A 14 -7.20 8.35 5.18
C ALA A 14 -7.95 7.08 4.80
N ILE A 15 -7.56 6.48 3.68
CA ILE A 15 -8.10 5.21 3.21
C ILE A 15 -7.08 4.10 3.48
N ALA A 16 -7.56 3.02 4.11
CA ALA A 16 -6.79 1.80 4.30
C ALA A 16 -7.02 0.84 3.13
N ILE A 17 -5.97 0.56 2.37
CA ILE A 17 -5.98 -0.45 1.31
C ILE A 17 -5.52 -1.78 1.92
N THR A 18 -6.39 -2.79 1.88
CA THR A 18 -6.14 -4.15 2.41
C THR A 18 -5.88 -5.18 1.31
N ASP A 19 -6.46 -4.96 0.12
CA ASP A 19 -6.30 -5.81 -1.07
C ASP A 19 -5.96 -4.97 -2.29
N MET A 20 -5.13 -5.51 -3.17
CA MET A 20 -4.72 -4.83 -4.38
C MET A 20 -4.53 -5.80 -5.55
N LEU A 21 -4.63 -5.26 -6.76
CA LEU A 21 -4.25 -5.95 -8.00
C LEU A 21 -3.18 -5.10 -8.68
N LEU A 22 -1.97 -5.65 -8.76
CA LEU A 22 -0.90 -5.06 -9.56
C LEU A 22 -1.13 -5.39 -11.03
N SER A 23 -0.76 -4.48 -11.91
CA SER A 23 -0.87 -4.70 -13.36
C SER A 23 -0.18 -6.01 -13.76
N GLY A 24 -0.90 -6.88 -14.48
CA GLY A 24 -0.42 -8.20 -14.91
C GLY A 24 -0.29 -9.25 -13.79
N LYS A 25 -0.82 -9.00 -12.58
CA LYS A 25 -0.82 -9.96 -11.47
C LYS A 25 -2.26 -10.29 -11.02
N ARG A 26 -2.38 -11.35 -10.22
CA ARG A 26 -3.65 -11.70 -9.55
C ARG A 26 -3.87 -10.80 -8.33
N ARG A 27 -5.14 -10.63 -7.94
CA ARG A 27 -5.51 -9.92 -6.71
C ARG A 27 -4.85 -10.58 -5.50
N MET A 28 -4.37 -9.77 -4.57
CA MET A 28 -3.65 -10.23 -3.39
C MET A 28 -3.83 -9.28 -2.20
N PRO A 29 -3.69 -9.80 -0.97
CA PRO A 29 -3.56 -8.96 0.21
C PRO A 29 -2.34 -8.04 0.12
N VAL A 30 -2.48 -6.80 0.58
CA VAL A 30 -1.38 -5.81 0.60
C VAL A 30 -0.18 -6.30 1.41
N SER A 31 -0.41 -7.09 2.46
CA SER A 31 0.67 -7.69 3.27
C SER A 31 1.60 -8.58 2.44
N ASN A 32 1.10 -9.26 1.39
CA ASN A 32 1.93 -10.05 0.49
C ASN A 32 2.79 -9.17 -0.42
N PHE A 33 2.26 -8.04 -0.88
CA PHE A 33 3.03 -7.06 -1.65
C PHE A 33 4.13 -6.45 -0.78
N LEU A 34 3.79 -5.97 0.43
CA LEU A 34 4.71 -5.30 1.33
C LEU A 34 5.92 -6.15 1.73
N ARG A 35 5.78 -7.48 1.79
CA ARG A 35 6.92 -8.39 2.05
C ARG A 35 8.07 -8.24 1.05
N GLY A 36 7.81 -7.78 -0.18
CA GLY A 36 8.81 -7.63 -1.24
C GLY A 36 9.32 -6.20 -1.49
N VAL A 37 8.66 -5.17 -0.94
CA VAL A 37 8.93 -3.74 -1.21
C VAL A 37 9.12 -2.88 0.05
N GLN A 38 9.16 -3.51 1.24
CA GLN A 38 9.28 -2.82 2.53
C GLN A 38 10.48 -1.86 2.61
N THR A 39 11.54 -2.08 1.82
CA THR A 39 12.75 -1.24 1.83
C THR A 39 12.65 0.00 0.93
N SER A 40 11.76 0.05 -0.05
CA SER A 40 11.73 1.13 -1.06
C SER A 40 10.63 2.18 -0.84
N LEU A 41 9.58 1.86 -0.08
CA LEU A 41 8.34 2.66 0.03
C LEU A 41 8.14 3.35 1.39
N VAL A 42 9.05 3.20 2.36
CA VAL A 42 8.91 3.88 3.66
C VAL A 42 9.37 5.34 3.53
N GLY A 43 8.44 6.28 3.73
CA GLY A 43 8.76 7.71 3.91
C GLY A 43 8.99 8.52 2.62
N LYS A 44 8.72 7.98 1.44
CA LYS A 44 8.81 8.77 0.20
C LYS A 44 7.56 9.63 0.02
N LYS A 45 7.75 10.95 0.13
CA LYS A 45 6.78 11.95 -0.33
C LYS A 45 6.62 11.80 -1.84
N VAL A 46 5.39 11.62 -2.31
CA VAL A 46 5.06 11.91 -3.70
C VAL A 46 5.19 13.44 -3.81
N ILE A 47 6.14 13.90 -4.63
CA ILE A 47 6.32 15.32 -4.98
C ILE A 47 5.22 15.68 -5.98
#